data_AF-A0A2A2HZD1-F1
#
_entry.id   AF-A0A2A2HZD1-F1
#
_cell.length_a   1.000
_cell.length_b   1.000
_cell.length_c   1.000
_cell.angle_alpha   90.00
_cell.angle_beta   90.00
_cell.angle_gamma   90.00
#
_symmetry.space_group_name_H-M   'P 1'
#
loop_
_entity.id
_entity.type
_entity.pdbx_description
1 polymer ?
#
loop_
_entity_poly.entity_id
_entity_poly.type
_entity_poly.pdbx_seq_one_letter_code
_entity_poly.pdbx_strand_id
1 'polypeptide(L)'
;MGAGGRTVFALDVTTPGSFSPSDDVLWEFTHPNLGTGVTEPQIARLDNGQWAAIFGNGYNGNSDQSSLFVVNIDDGSLIKELNTGAGNSSDSNGLAPPVITSFPETDAVTRYAYAGDLKGNFWRFNLTGAANTWSSTKVFSAQSPDGTAQPITTAPRLALNPSDSDELIAAFGTGSFIRTGDEGDFGIQSLYAVQDDLSQSGLTRSDLLQQTITNQEDITVNKASGNGQNEFTVRDTSDNIAKNDEPGWYLDLIYNNDKEGERVISRATFPFGVNPDRVRFSTVIPDDDPCGTGRSGFIMDLKLTSGAPSPTPVFDLNSDGTFNTGDLNSGNPPSGIEKGYGGENSTITSQDGDSEVVIPGLDPSKLDPGLIRAKTHCVPALLTPILVVKPGNSSDKG
;
A
#
# COMPACT_ATOMS: atom_id res chain seq x y z
N MET A 1 5.32 13.65 9.15
CA MET A 1 5.06 15.11 9.08
C MET A 1 4.54 15.46 7.69
N GLY A 2 3.61 16.42 7.59
CA GLY A 2 2.97 16.80 6.34
C GLY A 2 3.85 17.68 5.42
N ALA A 3 3.20 18.48 4.57
CA ALA A 3 3.83 19.26 3.51
C ALA A 3 4.74 20.43 3.98
N GLY A 4 4.77 20.76 5.28
CA GLY A 4 5.31 22.03 5.78
C GLY A 4 6.77 22.08 6.25
N GLY A 5 7.44 20.95 6.53
CA GLY A 5 8.77 20.98 7.14
C GLY A 5 9.70 19.81 6.77
N ARG A 6 11.01 20.08 6.70
CA ARG A 6 12.10 19.14 6.42
C ARG A 6 12.81 18.71 7.71
N THR A 7 12.04 18.14 8.62
CA THR A 7 12.50 17.70 9.95
C THR A 7 11.94 16.30 10.20
N VAL A 8 12.42 15.59 11.20
CA VAL A 8 11.74 14.46 11.87
C VAL A 8 11.95 14.66 13.36
N PHE A 9 10.98 14.36 14.22
CA PHE A 9 11.15 14.49 15.67
C PHE A 9 10.67 13.23 16.37
N ALA A 10 11.22 12.97 17.56
CA ALA A 10 10.78 11.90 18.44
C ALA A 10 10.31 12.47 19.77
N LEU A 11 9.20 11.92 20.26
CA LEU A 11 8.59 12.27 21.54
C LEU A 11 8.51 11.01 22.42
N ASP A 12 8.75 11.16 23.71
CA ASP A 12 8.38 10.17 24.70
C ASP A 12 6.90 10.35 25.06
N VAL A 13 6.09 9.34 24.73
CA VAL A 13 4.65 9.31 25.05
C VAL A 13 4.31 8.18 26.03
N THR A 14 5.30 7.68 26.76
CA THR A 14 5.14 6.59 27.74
C THR A 14 4.12 6.95 28.81
N THR A 15 4.09 8.22 29.23
CA THR A 15 3.14 8.72 30.23
C THR A 15 2.30 9.88 29.66
N PRO A 16 1.22 9.60 28.92
CA PRO A 16 0.47 10.63 28.18
C PRO A 16 -0.21 11.67 29.08
N GLY A 17 -0.41 11.37 30.37
CA GLY A 17 -1.03 12.28 31.33
C GLY A 17 -0.13 13.41 31.85
N SER A 18 1.17 13.39 31.53
CA SER A 18 2.17 14.34 32.08
C SER A 18 3.15 14.88 31.04
N PHE A 19 2.72 15.02 29.78
CA PHE A 19 3.59 15.47 28.70
C PHE A 19 4.15 16.89 28.96
N SER A 20 5.46 17.04 28.86
CA SER A 20 6.25 18.25 29.05
C SER A 20 7.26 18.41 27.91
N PRO A 21 7.26 19.52 27.16
CA PRO A 21 8.23 19.74 26.09
C PRO A 21 9.71 19.70 26.51
N SER A 22 10.02 19.96 27.79
CA SER A 22 11.40 19.91 28.29
C SER A 22 11.92 18.50 28.55
N ASP A 23 11.02 17.54 28.75
CA ASP A 23 11.37 16.20 29.24
C ASP A 23 10.96 15.10 28.24
N ASP A 24 9.91 15.35 27.46
CA ASP A 24 9.30 14.36 26.56
C ASP A 24 9.56 14.64 25.07
N VAL A 25 10.29 15.70 24.73
CA VAL A 25 10.87 15.87 23.38
C VAL A 25 12.26 15.24 23.39
N LEU A 26 12.41 14.08 22.76
CA LEU A 26 13.68 13.36 22.74
C LEU A 26 14.70 14.06 21.84
N TRP A 27 14.31 14.36 20.60
CA TRP A 27 15.18 15.02 19.63
C TRP A 27 14.41 15.53 18.41
N GLU A 28 15.06 16.44 17.69
CA GLU A 28 14.71 16.86 16.34
C GLU A 28 15.86 16.55 15.38
N PHE A 29 15.56 15.80 14.33
CA PHE A 29 16.49 15.43 13.27
C PHE A 29 16.29 16.34 12.05
N THR A 30 17.38 16.91 11.56
CA THR A 30 17.42 17.69 10.32
C THR A 30 18.60 17.24 9.47
N HIS A 31 18.43 17.26 8.14
CA HIS A 31 19.50 16.92 7.21
C HIS A 31 19.29 17.62 5.86
N PRO A 32 20.34 18.05 5.13
CA PRO A 32 20.19 18.69 3.82
C PRO A 32 19.40 17.85 2.80
N ASN A 33 19.58 16.53 2.82
CA ASN A 33 18.89 15.60 1.92
C ASN A 33 17.50 15.17 2.44
N LEU A 34 17.08 15.63 3.62
CA LEU A 34 15.74 15.40 4.13
C LEU A 34 14.76 16.35 3.42
N GLY A 35 13.73 15.76 2.84
CA GLY A 35 12.66 16.43 2.12
C GLY A 35 11.40 16.63 2.96
N THR A 36 10.30 16.94 2.27
CA THR A 36 8.95 17.01 2.83
C THR A 36 8.21 15.69 2.62
N GLY A 37 7.09 15.49 3.32
CA GLY A 37 6.24 14.30 3.11
C GLY A 37 6.78 13.02 3.74
N VAL A 38 7.76 13.10 4.65
CA VAL A 38 8.23 11.96 5.43
C VAL A 38 7.10 11.46 6.33
N THR A 39 6.66 10.24 6.08
CA THR A 39 5.54 9.57 6.75
C THR A 39 5.94 8.16 7.15
N GLU A 40 5.20 7.57 8.10
CA GLU A 40 5.37 6.18 8.58
C GLU A 40 6.83 5.76 8.88
N PRO A 41 7.57 6.51 9.72
CA PRO A 41 8.88 6.05 10.18
C PRO A 41 8.74 4.71 10.91
N GLN A 42 9.64 3.79 10.63
CA GLN A 42 9.69 2.46 11.24
C GLN A 42 10.64 2.50 12.44
N ILE A 43 10.21 1.97 13.58
CA ILE A 43 11.08 1.80 14.76
C ILE A 43 11.55 0.36 14.81
N ALA A 44 12.86 0.16 14.76
CA ALA A 44 13.50 -1.14 14.54
C ALA A 44 14.65 -1.37 15.51
N ARG A 45 14.87 -2.63 15.91
CA ARG A 45 16.11 -3.04 16.55
C ARG A 45 17.11 -3.54 15.50
N LEU A 46 18.35 -3.09 15.58
CA LEU A 46 19.44 -3.44 14.67
C LEU A 46 20.32 -4.57 15.23
N ASP A 47 21.17 -5.17 14.39
CA ASP A 47 22.09 -6.27 14.76
C ASP A 47 23.01 -5.95 15.95
N ASN A 48 23.40 -4.68 16.10
CA ASN A 48 24.23 -4.23 17.20
C ASN A 48 23.45 -4.01 18.52
N GLY A 49 22.14 -4.30 18.52
CA GLY A 49 21.26 -4.17 19.67
C GLY A 49 20.66 -2.78 19.88
N GLN A 50 21.08 -1.77 19.11
CA GLN A 50 20.52 -0.41 19.18
C GLN A 50 19.14 -0.35 18.51
N TRP A 51 18.32 0.59 18.98
CA TRP A 51 17.06 0.93 18.33
C TRP A 51 17.24 2.12 17.39
N ALA A 52 16.57 2.07 16.26
CA ALA A 52 16.66 3.11 15.24
C ALA A 52 15.27 3.48 14.68
N ALA A 53 15.10 4.75 14.36
CA ALA A 53 14.09 5.23 13.44
C ALA A 53 14.59 5.10 12.00
N ILE A 54 13.83 4.42 11.17
CA ILE A 54 14.13 4.16 9.76
C ILE A 54 13.03 4.78 8.89
N PHE A 55 13.41 5.68 7.99
CA PHE A 55 12.45 6.39 7.14
C PHE A 55 13.07 6.79 5.81
N GLY A 56 12.23 6.94 4.79
CA GLY A 56 12.64 7.52 3.51
C GLY A 56 12.91 9.01 3.65
N ASN A 57 13.79 9.55 2.82
CA ASN A 57 14.12 10.97 2.86
C ASN A 57 12.96 11.89 2.47
N GLY A 58 11.85 11.35 1.97
CA GLY A 58 10.76 12.15 1.43
C GLY A 58 11.20 12.90 0.17
N TYR A 59 10.49 13.97 -0.17
CA TYR A 59 10.56 14.59 -1.48
C TYR A 59 11.18 16.00 -1.42
N ASN A 60 11.83 16.43 -2.51
CA ASN A 60 12.47 17.74 -2.60
C ASN A 60 13.64 17.92 -1.59
N GLY A 61 14.43 16.88 -1.34
CA GLY A 61 15.70 17.01 -0.61
C GLY A 61 16.79 17.67 -1.47
N ASN A 62 17.84 18.24 -0.88
CA ASN A 62 18.84 19.02 -1.62
C ASN A 62 19.66 18.23 -2.66
N SER A 63 19.77 16.91 -2.50
CA SER A 63 20.46 16.04 -3.47
C SER A 63 19.59 15.69 -4.69
N ASP A 64 18.28 15.94 -4.62
CA ASP A 64 17.28 15.47 -5.59
C ASP A 64 17.30 13.93 -5.78
N GLN A 65 17.89 13.19 -4.83
CA GLN A 65 18.03 11.74 -4.85
C GLN A 65 17.16 11.09 -3.77
N SER A 66 16.80 9.82 -3.98
CA SER A 66 16.15 9.01 -2.95
C SER A 66 17.19 8.40 -2.00
N SER A 67 16.93 8.48 -0.70
CA SER A 67 17.78 7.92 0.36
C SER A 67 16.94 7.30 1.48
N LEU A 68 17.44 6.24 2.10
CA LEU A 68 16.94 5.73 3.38
C LEU A 68 17.76 6.34 4.53
N PHE A 69 17.10 6.92 5.52
CA PHE A 69 17.74 7.36 6.75
C PHE A 69 17.56 6.32 7.85
N VAL A 70 18.63 6.08 8.60
CA VAL A 70 18.65 5.29 9.82
C VAL A 70 19.22 6.19 10.92
N VAL A 71 18.38 6.52 11.90
CA VAL A 71 18.67 7.48 12.98
C VAL A 71 18.54 6.76 14.31
N ASN A 72 19.48 6.95 15.23
CA ASN A 72 19.40 6.37 16.57
C ASN A 72 18.19 6.96 17.32
N ILE A 73 17.34 6.09 17.88
CA ILE A 73 16.13 6.54 18.56
C ILE A 73 16.43 7.24 19.90
N ASP A 74 17.57 6.94 20.52
CA ASP A 74 17.90 7.46 21.86
C ASP A 74 18.32 8.93 21.82
N ASP A 75 19.06 9.34 20.79
CA ASP A 75 19.70 10.67 20.73
C ASP A 75 19.49 11.43 19.40
N GLY A 76 18.81 10.82 18.42
CA GLY A 76 18.55 11.44 17.13
C GLY A 76 19.78 11.55 16.22
N SER A 77 20.89 10.91 16.58
CA SER A 77 22.10 10.91 15.77
C SER A 77 21.94 10.07 14.51
N LEU A 78 22.48 10.55 13.40
CA LEU A 78 22.48 9.80 12.14
C LEU A 78 23.40 8.58 12.27
N ILE A 79 22.83 7.38 12.16
CA ILE A 79 23.61 6.14 12.03
C ILE A 79 24.11 6.01 10.59
N LYS A 80 23.20 6.16 9.62
CA LYS A 80 23.53 6.06 8.19
C LYS A 80 22.48 6.71 7.30
N GLU A 81 22.94 7.39 6.25
CA GLU A 81 22.15 7.66 5.04
C GLU A 81 22.56 6.64 3.97
N LEU A 82 21.60 5.85 3.48
CA LEU A 82 21.79 4.95 2.34
C LEU A 82 21.19 5.61 1.10
N ASN A 83 22.04 6.33 0.37
CA ASN A 83 21.68 6.95 -0.90
C ASN A 83 21.62 5.89 -2.01
N THR A 84 20.56 5.91 -2.82
CA THR A 84 20.38 4.94 -3.91
C THR A 84 21.09 5.32 -5.21
N GLY A 85 21.51 6.59 -5.32
CA GLY A 85 22.04 7.20 -6.54
C GLY A 85 20.97 7.58 -7.57
N ALA A 86 19.69 7.30 -7.31
CA ALA A 86 18.60 7.60 -8.23
C ALA A 86 18.01 8.98 -8.00
N GLY A 87 18.05 9.82 -9.04
CA GLY A 87 17.56 11.20 -9.03
C GLY A 87 18.68 12.21 -9.29
N ASN A 88 18.30 13.40 -9.75
CA ASN A 88 19.19 14.56 -9.93
C ASN A 88 18.34 15.84 -10.10
N SER A 89 18.98 17.00 -10.18
CA SER A 89 18.30 18.31 -10.25
C SER A 89 17.41 18.54 -11.47
N SER A 90 17.55 17.73 -12.54
CA SER A 90 16.67 17.80 -13.71
C SER A 90 15.52 16.81 -13.68
N ASP A 91 15.58 15.83 -12.77
CA ASP A 91 14.68 14.70 -12.69
C ASP A 91 14.71 14.16 -11.25
N SER A 92 14.15 14.99 -10.36
CA SER A 92 14.20 14.85 -8.91
C SER A 92 13.49 13.58 -8.44
N ASN A 93 13.99 13.05 -7.32
CA ASN A 93 13.48 11.84 -6.70
C ASN A 93 13.26 12.04 -5.19
N GLY A 94 12.72 11.01 -4.55
CA GLY A 94 12.57 10.93 -3.11
C GLY A 94 12.03 9.55 -2.72
N LEU A 95 12.52 9.02 -1.60
CA LEU A 95 12.12 7.70 -1.12
C LEU A 95 10.81 7.82 -0.34
N ALA A 96 9.84 6.99 -0.71
CA ALA A 96 8.58 6.82 0.01
C ALA A 96 8.80 6.11 1.37
N PRO A 97 7.77 5.98 2.21
CA PRO A 97 7.91 5.27 3.47
C PRO A 97 8.39 3.81 3.28
N PRO A 98 9.34 3.35 4.10
CA PRO A 98 9.83 1.99 4.02
C PRO A 98 8.96 1.03 4.84
N VAL A 99 9.09 -0.25 4.57
CA VAL A 99 8.75 -1.34 5.49
C VAL A 99 10.02 -2.08 5.86
N ILE A 100 10.12 -2.53 7.11
CA ILE A 100 11.24 -3.31 7.64
C ILE A 100 10.89 -4.79 7.75
N THR A 101 11.89 -5.66 7.70
CA THR A 101 11.73 -7.10 7.90
C THR A 101 12.94 -7.72 8.57
N SER A 102 12.70 -8.77 9.37
CA SER A 102 13.71 -9.62 10.00
C SER A 102 14.11 -10.83 9.14
N PHE A 103 13.43 -11.03 8.00
CA PHE A 103 13.65 -12.14 7.07
C PHE A 103 15.14 -12.37 6.77
N PRO A 104 15.61 -13.63 6.64
CA PRO A 104 14.85 -14.88 6.72
C PRO A 104 14.54 -15.34 8.15
N GLU A 105 15.05 -14.63 9.15
CA GLU A 105 14.83 -14.98 10.55
C GLU A 105 13.50 -14.41 11.06
N THR A 106 13.02 -14.97 12.16
CA THR A 106 11.77 -14.57 12.82
C THR A 106 12.01 -13.86 14.17
N ASP A 107 13.22 -13.35 14.37
CA ASP A 107 13.57 -12.54 15.55
C ASP A 107 13.13 -11.07 15.39
N ALA A 108 13.25 -10.29 16.47
CA ALA A 108 12.91 -8.87 16.45
C ALA A 108 14.03 -7.98 15.87
N VAL A 109 15.01 -8.55 15.16
CA VAL A 109 16.15 -7.82 14.61
C VAL A 109 15.91 -7.54 13.12
N THR A 110 15.93 -6.28 12.75
CA THR A 110 15.73 -5.85 11.37
C THR A 110 16.98 -6.12 10.54
N ARG A 111 16.79 -6.81 9.41
CA ARG A 111 17.86 -7.15 8.45
C ARG A 111 17.71 -6.41 7.14
N TYR A 112 16.47 -6.20 6.70
CA TYR A 112 16.19 -5.53 5.44
C TYR A 112 15.11 -4.46 5.59
N ALA A 113 15.15 -3.47 4.71
CA ALA A 113 14.06 -2.54 4.48
C ALA A 113 13.71 -2.48 3.00
N TYR A 114 12.44 -2.27 2.68
CA TYR A 114 11.95 -2.14 1.31
C TYR A 114 11.18 -0.84 1.15
N ALA A 115 11.41 -0.13 0.05
CA ALA A 115 10.72 1.11 -0.25
C ALA A 115 10.68 1.39 -1.75
N GLY A 116 9.65 2.11 -2.18
CA GLY A 116 9.58 2.68 -3.52
C GLY A 116 10.08 4.12 -3.58
N ASP A 117 10.27 4.65 -4.79
CA ASP A 117 10.59 6.05 -5.02
C ASP A 117 9.72 6.69 -6.12
N LEU A 118 9.83 8.01 -6.30
CA LEU A 118 9.05 8.76 -7.30
C LEU A 118 9.36 8.36 -8.75
N LYS A 119 10.47 7.64 -8.97
CA LYS A 119 10.91 7.20 -10.30
C LYS A 119 10.57 5.74 -10.54
N GLY A 120 9.69 5.15 -9.72
CA GLY A 120 9.23 3.79 -9.85
C GLY A 120 10.27 2.73 -9.54
N ASN A 121 11.38 3.09 -8.91
CA ASN A 121 12.33 2.08 -8.47
C ASN A 121 11.85 1.49 -7.14
N PHE A 122 11.84 0.16 -7.06
CA PHE A 122 11.59 -0.59 -5.85
C PHE A 122 12.93 -1.08 -5.29
N TRP A 123 13.26 -0.65 -4.07
CA TRP A 123 14.57 -0.84 -3.45
C TRP A 123 14.49 -1.84 -2.30
N ARG A 124 15.51 -2.68 -2.19
CA ARG A 124 15.88 -3.44 -0.98
C ARG A 124 17.13 -2.80 -0.37
N PHE A 125 17.09 -2.55 0.93
CA PHE A 125 18.22 -2.06 1.70
C PHE A 125 18.68 -3.19 2.63
N ASN A 126 19.95 -3.58 2.53
CA ASN A 126 20.56 -4.55 3.43
C ASN A 126 21.15 -3.81 4.64
N LEU A 127 20.59 -4.09 5.81
CA LEU A 127 20.95 -3.51 7.11
C LEU A 127 21.66 -4.51 8.03
N THR A 128 22.14 -5.63 7.48
CA THR A 128 22.87 -6.66 8.24
C THR A 128 24.32 -6.25 8.50
N GLY A 129 24.83 -6.65 9.66
CA GLY A 129 26.20 -6.38 10.08
C GLY A 129 26.43 -4.92 10.49
N ALA A 130 27.62 -4.41 10.19
CA ALA A 130 28.03 -3.06 10.58
C ALA A 130 27.49 -2.02 9.59
N ALA A 131 27.16 -0.81 10.08
CA ALA A 131 26.55 0.25 9.25
C ALA A 131 27.37 0.69 8.02
N ASN A 132 28.67 0.39 7.98
CA ASN A 132 29.53 0.64 6.84
C ASN A 132 29.45 -0.44 5.74
N THR A 133 28.89 -1.62 6.03
CA THR A 133 28.68 -2.71 5.06
C THR A 133 27.29 -2.71 4.45
N TRP A 134 26.37 -1.91 4.99
CA TRP A 134 25.02 -1.78 4.48
C TRP A 134 24.99 -1.29 3.03
N SER A 135 24.01 -1.76 2.26
CA SER A 135 23.89 -1.50 0.83
C SER A 135 22.45 -1.30 0.38
N SER A 136 22.28 -0.75 -0.82
CA SER A 136 20.99 -0.63 -1.51
C SER A 136 21.03 -1.40 -2.83
N THR A 137 19.95 -2.11 -3.13
CA THR A 137 19.77 -2.89 -4.35
C THR A 137 18.44 -2.49 -4.98
N LYS A 138 18.47 -2.08 -6.25
CA LYS A 138 17.24 -1.90 -7.01
C LYS A 138 16.72 -3.27 -7.42
N VAL A 139 15.62 -3.69 -6.81
CA VAL A 139 15.00 -4.99 -7.07
C VAL A 139 14.16 -4.93 -8.34
N PHE A 140 13.33 -3.89 -8.50
CA PHE A 140 12.40 -3.76 -9.61
C PHE A 140 12.26 -2.31 -10.11
N SER A 141 11.88 -2.13 -11.37
CA SER A 141 11.54 -0.82 -11.97
C SER A 141 10.10 -0.84 -12.53
N ALA A 142 9.20 -0.12 -11.86
CA ALA A 142 7.80 0.03 -12.24
C ALA A 142 7.64 1.01 -13.40
N GLN A 143 7.01 0.53 -14.48
CA GLN A 143 6.82 1.28 -15.71
C GLN A 143 5.45 0.95 -16.32
N SER A 144 4.81 1.97 -16.87
CA SER A 144 3.60 1.85 -17.69
C SER A 144 3.90 1.11 -19.00
N PRO A 145 2.87 0.69 -19.76
CA PRO A 145 3.07 0.01 -21.04
C PRO A 145 3.90 0.79 -22.07
N ASP A 146 3.94 2.12 -21.96
CA ASP A 146 4.71 3.01 -22.83
C ASP A 146 6.14 3.28 -22.33
N GLY A 147 6.56 2.63 -21.24
CA GLY A 147 7.90 2.77 -20.67
C GLY A 147 8.09 3.96 -19.74
N THR A 148 7.01 4.71 -19.44
CA THR A 148 7.08 5.81 -18.47
C THR A 148 7.22 5.26 -17.05
N ALA A 149 8.14 5.83 -16.27
CA ALA A 149 8.29 5.46 -14.87
C ALA A 149 7.02 5.78 -14.07
N GLN A 150 6.59 4.83 -13.25
CA GLN A 150 5.39 4.99 -12.41
C GLN A 150 5.80 5.23 -10.95
N PRO A 151 5.47 6.38 -10.34
CA PRO A 151 5.85 6.67 -8.96
C PRO A 151 5.32 5.64 -7.96
N ILE A 152 6.12 5.30 -6.94
CA ILE A 152 5.67 4.51 -5.79
C ILE A 152 5.73 5.43 -4.56
N THR A 153 4.56 5.82 -4.05
CA THR A 153 4.45 6.83 -2.97
C THR A 153 4.06 6.25 -1.61
N THR A 154 3.77 4.96 -1.54
CA THR A 154 3.32 4.26 -0.33
C THR A 154 4.31 3.18 0.09
N ALA A 155 4.33 2.83 1.37
CA ALA A 155 5.06 1.65 1.81
C ALA A 155 4.52 0.38 1.13
N PRO A 156 5.39 -0.53 0.69
CA PRO A 156 4.97 -1.85 0.24
C PRO A 156 4.44 -2.68 1.42
N ARG A 157 3.68 -3.73 1.11
CA ARG A 157 3.24 -4.74 2.07
C ARG A 157 4.01 -6.03 1.81
N LEU A 158 4.69 -6.55 2.83
CA LEU A 158 5.48 -7.78 2.75
C LEU A 158 4.75 -8.94 3.39
N ALA A 159 4.81 -10.09 2.75
CA ALA A 159 4.45 -11.40 3.32
C ALA A 159 5.51 -12.43 2.91
N LEU A 160 5.61 -13.52 3.66
CA LEU A 160 6.27 -14.72 3.14
C LEU A 160 5.49 -15.24 1.93
N ASN A 161 6.18 -15.75 0.93
CA ASN A 161 5.52 -16.39 -0.21
C ASN A 161 4.79 -17.67 0.30
N PRO A 162 3.45 -17.76 0.17
CA PRO A 162 2.70 -18.92 0.65
C PRO A 162 3.08 -20.25 -0.03
N SER A 163 3.70 -20.16 -1.21
CA SER A 163 4.18 -21.31 -1.97
C SER A 163 5.65 -21.65 -1.70
N ASP A 164 6.42 -20.73 -1.12
CA ASP A 164 7.86 -20.87 -0.83
C ASP A 164 8.28 -20.00 0.37
N SER A 165 8.59 -20.61 1.52
CA SER A 165 8.93 -19.86 2.72
C SER A 165 10.30 -19.15 2.66
N ASP A 166 11.14 -19.48 1.67
CA ASP A 166 12.46 -18.86 1.48
C ASP A 166 12.39 -17.60 0.60
N GLU A 167 11.18 -17.08 0.34
CA GLU A 167 10.95 -15.85 -0.41
C GLU A 167 9.96 -14.91 0.28
N LEU A 168 10.14 -13.61 0.05
CA LEU A 168 9.13 -12.60 0.36
C LEU A 168 8.35 -12.23 -0.89
N ILE A 169 7.06 -11.91 -0.71
CA ILE A 169 6.27 -11.19 -1.71
C ILE A 169 6.09 -9.76 -1.22
N ALA A 170 6.54 -8.81 -2.03
CA ALA A 170 6.32 -7.39 -1.83
C ALA A 170 5.20 -6.88 -2.74
N ALA A 171 4.04 -6.61 -2.14
CA ALA A 171 2.89 -6.04 -2.84
C ALA A 171 2.84 -4.52 -2.69
N PHE A 172 2.68 -3.81 -3.81
CA PHE A 172 2.59 -2.35 -3.85
C PHE A 172 1.84 -1.90 -5.10
N GLY A 173 1.23 -0.71 -5.05
CA GLY A 173 0.65 -0.07 -6.21
C GLY A 173 1.42 1.18 -6.58
N THR A 174 1.29 1.59 -7.83
CA THR A 174 1.87 2.85 -8.32
C THR A 174 0.85 3.98 -8.35
N GLY A 175 1.37 5.20 -8.23
CA GLY A 175 0.56 6.40 -8.13
C GLY A 175 1.21 7.49 -7.31
N SER A 176 0.80 8.72 -7.58
CA SER A 176 1.06 9.90 -6.76
C SER A 176 -0.20 10.74 -6.67
N PHE A 177 -0.40 11.37 -5.51
CA PHE A 177 -1.44 12.39 -5.30
C PHE A 177 -0.93 13.48 -4.34
N ILE A 178 0.35 13.80 -4.46
CA ILE A 178 1.10 14.71 -3.58
C ILE A 178 1.78 15.83 -4.36
N ARG A 179 1.84 15.75 -5.70
CA ARG A 179 2.45 16.75 -6.59
C ARG A 179 1.34 17.57 -7.25
N THR A 180 1.64 18.83 -7.54
CA THR A 180 0.77 19.66 -8.37
C THR A 180 0.60 19.02 -9.75
N GLY A 181 -0.64 18.89 -10.22
CA GLY A 181 -0.95 18.31 -11.53
C GLY A 181 -1.20 16.81 -11.51
N ASP A 182 -1.02 16.13 -10.37
CA ASP A 182 -1.39 14.72 -10.24
C ASP A 182 -2.90 14.52 -10.51
N GLU A 183 -3.74 15.52 -10.22
CA GLU A 183 -5.19 15.52 -10.47
C GLU A 183 -5.58 15.45 -11.95
N GLY A 184 -4.70 15.87 -12.86
CA GLY A 184 -4.92 15.83 -14.31
C GLY A 184 -4.03 14.83 -15.05
N ASP A 185 -3.23 14.04 -14.33
CA ASP A 185 -2.39 13.00 -14.91
C ASP A 185 -3.21 11.72 -15.04
N PHE A 186 -3.60 11.36 -16.26
CA PHE A 186 -4.35 10.13 -16.53
C PHE A 186 -3.46 8.97 -16.99
N GLY A 187 -2.15 9.03 -16.71
CA GLY A 187 -1.22 7.95 -17.01
C GLY A 187 -1.63 6.63 -16.36
N ILE A 188 -1.44 5.51 -17.08
CA ILE A 188 -1.74 4.17 -16.57
C ILE A 188 -0.85 3.89 -15.36
N GLN A 189 -1.47 3.57 -14.21
CA GLN A 189 -0.79 3.00 -13.05
C GLN A 189 -1.08 1.50 -12.94
N SER A 190 -0.40 0.82 -12.03
CA SER A 190 -0.40 -0.63 -11.96
C SER A 190 -0.30 -1.11 -10.51
N LEU A 191 -0.89 -2.28 -10.25
CA LEU A 191 -0.68 -3.07 -9.04
C LEU A 191 0.46 -4.05 -9.32
N TYR A 192 1.31 -4.28 -8.33
CA TYR A 192 2.43 -5.21 -8.40
C TYR A 192 2.48 -6.11 -7.17
N ALA A 193 2.93 -7.34 -7.36
CA ALA A 193 3.51 -8.15 -6.29
C ALA A 193 4.79 -8.79 -6.82
N VAL A 194 5.92 -8.46 -6.22
CA VAL A 194 7.26 -8.92 -6.64
C VAL A 194 7.77 -9.93 -5.63
N GLN A 195 8.22 -11.09 -6.10
CA GLN A 195 8.89 -12.11 -5.30
C GLN A 195 10.37 -11.76 -5.13
N ASP A 196 10.90 -11.94 -3.93
CA ASP A 196 12.29 -11.66 -3.61
C ASP A 196 12.86 -12.65 -2.59
N ASP A 197 13.79 -13.47 -3.05
CA ASP A 197 14.63 -14.43 -2.30
C ASP A 197 15.94 -13.79 -1.78
N LEU A 198 16.03 -12.45 -1.83
CA LEU A 198 17.22 -11.64 -1.56
C LEU A 198 18.32 -11.71 -2.63
N SER A 199 18.12 -12.44 -3.72
CA SER A 199 19.03 -12.49 -4.88
C SER A 199 18.57 -11.58 -6.02
N GLN A 200 17.28 -11.23 -6.05
CA GLN A 200 16.69 -10.43 -7.12
C GLN A 200 17.32 -9.04 -7.26
N SER A 201 17.50 -8.62 -8.51
CA SER A 201 17.95 -7.27 -8.87
C SER A 201 17.57 -6.93 -10.31
N GLY A 202 17.23 -5.66 -10.55
CA GLY A 202 17.04 -5.13 -11.90
C GLY A 202 15.83 -5.70 -12.66
N LEU A 203 14.86 -6.30 -11.98
CA LEU A 203 13.63 -6.79 -12.60
C LEU A 203 12.85 -5.64 -13.24
N THR A 204 12.12 -6.00 -14.28
CA THR A 204 11.25 -5.12 -15.05
C THR A 204 9.90 -5.79 -15.24
N ARG A 205 8.94 -5.01 -15.71
CA ARG A 205 7.59 -5.51 -15.96
C ARG A 205 7.54 -6.71 -16.92
N SER A 206 8.48 -6.84 -17.87
CA SER A 206 8.53 -7.99 -18.78
C SER A 206 8.95 -9.30 -18.12
N ASP A 207 9.51 -9.24 -16.91
CA ASP A 207 9.90 -10.40 -16.13
C ASP A 207 8.73 -10.92 -15.26
N LEU A 208 7.63 -10.17 -15.17
CA LEU A 208 6.49 -10.49 -14.31
C LEU A 208 5.29 -11.00 -15.11
N LEU A 209 4.48 -11.85 -14.47
CA LEU A 209 3.21 -12.31 -15.03
C LEU A 209 2.21 -11.14 -15.18
N GLN A 210 1.68 -10.94 -16.38
CA GLN A 210 0.62 -9.97 -16.60
C GLN A 210 -0.76 -10.52 -16.20
N GLN A 211 -1.51 -9.74 -15.45
CA GLN A 211 -2.96 -9.84 -15.31
C GLN A 211 -3.65 -8.61 -15.91
N THR A 212 -4.93 -8.75 -16.25
CA THR A 212 -5.75 -7.72 -16.88
C THR A 212 -7.14 -7.68 -16.28
N ILE A 213 -7.76 -6.49 -16.21
CA ILE A 213 -9.20 -6.35 -15.97
C ILE A 213 -9.92 -6.79 -17.25
N THR A 214 -10.68 -7.87 -17.17
CA THR A 214 -11.36 -8.48 -18.34
C THR A 214 -12.79 -7.99 -18.51
N ASN A 215 -13.42 -7.55 -17.43
CA ASN A 215 -14.78 -7.06 -17.39
C ASN A 215 -14.94 -5.97 -16.32
N GLN A 216 -15.76 -4.97 -16.59
CA GLN A 216 -16.26 -3.99 -15.62
C GLN A 216 -17.71 -3.69 -15.96
N GLU A 217 -18.62 -3.90 -15.01
CA GLU A 217 -20.05 -3.70 -15.25
C GLU A 217 -20.82 -3.32 -13.98
N ASP A 218 -21.94 -2.62 -14.17
CA ASP A 218 -22.90 -2.32 -13.13
C ASP A 218 -23.85 -3.50 -12.94
N ILE A 219 -23.94 -4.01 -11.72
CA ILE A 219 -24.80 -5.13 -11.36
C ILE A 219 -25.80 -4.74 -10.28
N THR A 220 -26.94 -5.42 -10.30
CA THR A 220 -27.96 -5.33 -9.26
C THR A 220 -28.16 -6.70 -8.64
N VAL A 221 -27.88 -6.83 -7.34
CA VAL A 221 -27.98 -8.08 -6.59
C VAL A 221 -29.14 -7.97 -5.60
N ASN A 222 -30.08 -8.93 -5.63
CA ASN A 222 -31.15 -8.96 -4.64
C ASN A 222 -30.56 -9.28 -3.26
N LYS A 223 -30.95 -8.50 -2.24
CA LYS A 223 -30.56 -8.81 -0.87
C LYS A 223 -31.17 -10.15 -0.46
N ALA A 224 -30.40 -10.99 0.23
CA ALA A 224 -30.92 -12.29 0.71
C ALA A 224 -32.10 -12.12 1.68
N SER A 225 -32.17 -10.99 2.39
CA SER A 225 -33.31 -10.62 3.24
C SER A 225 -34.63 -10.45 2.48
N GLY A 226 -34.60 -10.35 1.15
CA GLY A 226 -35.76 -10.05 0.29
C GLY A 226 -36.17 -8.58 0.30
N ASN A 227 -35.52 -7.72 1.08
CA ASN A 227 -35.91 -6.32 1.28
C ASN A 227 -35.07 -5.37 0.41
N GLY A 228 -35.17 -5.54 -0.91
CA GLY A 228 -34.56 -4.66 -1.91
C GLY A 228 -33.30 -5.23 -2.55
N GLN A 229 -32.53 -4.33 -3.14
CA GLN A 229 -31.37 -4.65 -3.98
C GLN A 229 -30.13 -3.87 -3.53
N ASN A 230 -28.97 -4.44 -3.81
CA ASN A 230 -27.69 -3.76 -3.77
C ASN A 230 -27.25 -3.46 -5.21
N GLU A 231 -26.60 -2.32 -5.41
CA GLU A 231 -26.03 -1.91 -6.69
C GLU A 231 -24.52 -1.75 -6.53
N PHE A 232 -23.76 -2.33 -7.44
CA PHE A 232 -22.31 -2.29 -7.45
C PHE A 232 -21.79 -2.18 -8.88
N THR A 233 -20.71 -1.44 -9.07
CA THR A 233 -19.80 -1.62 -10.20
C THR A 233 -18.77 -2.66 -9.80
N VAL A 234 -18.65 -3.75 -10.56
CA VAL A 234 -17.73 -4.85 -10.27
C VAL A 234 -16.70 -5.04 -11.37
N ARG A 235 -15.56 -5.64 -11.02
CA ARG A 235 -14.49 -6.00 -11.96
C ARG A 235 -14.14 -7.47 -11.87
N ASP A 236 -13.95 -8.09 -13.03
CA ASP A 236 -13.33 -9.41 -13.16
C ASP A 236 -11.91 -9.25 -13.71
N THR A 237 -11.01 -10.14 -13.29
CA THR A 237 -9.63 -10.16 -13.76
C THR A 237 -9.28 -11.49 -14.44
N SER A 238 -8.23 -11.48 -15.24
CA SER A 238 -7.70 -12.70 -15.88
C SER A 238 -7.15 -13.68 -14.85
N ASP A 239 -7.19 -14.97 -15.18
CA ASP A 239 -6.52 -16.06 -14.47
C ASP A 239 -5.33 -16.55 -15.31
N ASN A 240 -4.45 -15.62 -15.70
CA ASN A 240 -3.23 -16.00 -16.39
C ASN A 240 -2.34 -16.78 -15.40
N ILE A 241 -1.62 -17.78 -15.92
CA ILE A 241 -0.73 -18.63 -15.12
C ILE A 241 0.71 -18.27 -15.46
N ALA A 242 1.56 -18.18 -14.44
CA ALA A 242 2.97 -17.86 -14.58
C ALA A 242 3.66 -18.81 -15.57
N LYS A 243 4.49 -18.24 -16.44
CA LYS A 243 5.30 -18.99 -17.40
C LYS A 243 6.77 -18.82 -17.04
N ASN A 244 7.47 -19.92 -16.76
CA ASN A 244 8.91 -19.92 -16.47
C ASN A 244 9.30 -19.23 -15.14
N ASP A 245 8.58 -19.54 -14.05
CA ASP A 245 8.92 -19.05 -12.71
C ASP A 245 9.08 -17.52 -12.63
N GLU A 246 8.17 -16.78 -13.29
CA GLU A 246 8.10 -15.32 -13.24
C GLU A 246 8.07 -14.86 -11.76
N PRO A 247 9.02 -14.01 -11.29
CA PRO A 247 9.16 -13.61 -9.88
C PRO A 247 8.12 -12.57 -9.46
N GLY A 248 6.84 -12.87 -9.67
CA GLY A 248 5.70 -12.04 -9.33
C GLY A 248 4.75 -11.75 -10.49
N TRP A 249 3.88 -10.77 -10.29
CA TRP A 249 2.84 -10.39 -11.22
C TRP A 249 2.54 -8.89 -11.17
N TYR A 250 1.85 -8.41 -12.20
CA TYR A 250 1.31 -7.06 -12.22
C TYR A 250 -0.09 -7.01 -12.87
N LEU A 251 -0.86 -5.98 -12.54
CA LEU A 251 -2.14 -5.66 -13.16
C LEU A 251 -2.19 -4.17 -13.45
N ASP A 252 -2.41 -3.79 -14.71
CA ASP A 252 -2.63 -2.38 -15.05
C ASP A 252 -4.04 -1.96 -14.66
N LEU A 253 -4.16 -0.77 -14.08
CA LEU A 253 -5.43 -0.14 -13.72
C LEU A 253 -6.02 0.55 -14.95
N ILE A 254 -6.43 -0.25 -15.92
CA ILE A 254 -7.06 0.17 -17.17
C ILE A 254 -8.08 -0.87 -17.62
N TYR A 255 -9.23 -0.39 -18.09
CA TYR A 255 -10.27 -1.21 -18.69
C TYR A 255 -10.68 -0.60 -20.03
N ASN A 256 -10.95 -1.43 -21.05
CA ASN A 256 -11.34 -0.99 -22.41
C ASN A 256 -10.44 0.06 -23.10
N ASN A 257 -9.17 0.19 -22.68
CA ASN A 257 -8.23 1.23 -23.09
C ASN A 257 -8.56 2.66 -22.58
N ASP A 258 -9.49 2.77 -21.64
CA ASP A 258 -9.88 4.03 -21.02
C ASP A 258 -8.89 4.40 -19.92
N LYS A 259 -8.12 5.46 -20.15
CA LYS A 259 -7.11 5.98 -19.23
C LYS A 259 -7.79 6.92 -18.23
N GLU A 260 -8.24 6.37 -17.11
CA GLU A 260 -8.90 7.13 -16.04
C GLU A 260 -7.93 7.66 -14.97
N GLY A 261 -6.62 7.37 -15.11
CA GLY A 261 -5.62 7.79 -14.12
C GLY A 261 -5.78 7.11 -12.76
N GLU A 262 -6.50 5.99 -12.71
CA GLU A 262 -6.68 5.16 -11.51
C GLU A 262 -5.32 4.76 -10.94
N ARG A 263 -5.16 4.90 -9.63
CA ARG A 263 -3.86 4.75 -8.95
C ARG A 263 -3.99 4.28 -7.51
N VAL A 264 -2.87 3.92 -6.89
CA VAL A 264 -2.79 3.57 -5.48
C VAL A 264 -1.97 4.61 -4.72
N ILE A 265 -2.55 5.13 -3.64
CA ILE A 265 -1.90 6.11 -2.73
C ILE A 265 -2.02 5.74 -1.26
N SER A 266 -2.43 4.50 -0.99
CA SER A 266 -2.41 3.89 0.33
C SER A 266 -1.75 2.52 0.28
N ARG A 267 -1.15 2.11 1.41
CA ARG A 267 -0.56 0.79 1.55
C ARG A 267 -1.59 -0.33 1.29
N ALA A 268 -1.14 -1.39 0.62
CA ALA A 268 -1.94 -2.59 0.44
C ALA A 268 -2.15 -3.33 1.77
N THR A 269 -3.29 -4.01 1.89
CA THR A 269 -3.63 -4.79 3.08
C THR A 269 -3.71 -6.27 2.72
N PHE A 270 -3.53 -7.14 3.70
CA PHE A 270 -3.86 -8.55 3.54
C PHE A 270 -5.17 -8.83 4.27
N PRO A 271 -6.06 -9.67 3.71
CA PRO A 271 -7.12 -10.27 4.49
C PRO A 271 -6.54 -10.97 5.72
N PHE A 272 -7.26 -10.91 6.83
CA PHE A 272 -6.95 -11.52 8.11
C PHE A 272 -6.68 -13.01 7.95
N GLY A 273 -5.53 -13.45 8.44
CA GLY A 273 -5.07 -14.83 8.39
C GLY A 273 -3.60 -14.88 8.81
N VAL A 274 -3.16 -16.03 9.32
CA VAL A 274 -1.77 -16.22 9.76
C VAL A 274 -0.83 -16.27 8.55
N ASN A 275 -1.31 -16.84 7.44
CA ASN A 275 -0.61 -16.95 6.17
C ASN A 275 -1.42 -16.25 5.07
N PRO A 276 -1.10 -14.99 4.73
CA PRO A 276 -1.89 -14.25 3.74
C PRO A 276 -1.72 -14.88 2.36
N ASP A 277 -2.82 -15.32 1.76
CA ASP A 277 -2.86 -15.90 0.41
C ASP A 277 -3.45 -14.93 -0.62
N ARG A 278 -3.92 -13.77 -0.17
CA ARG A 278 -4.52 -12.71 -0.97
C ARG A 278 -4.00 -11.34 -0.56
N VAL A 279 -4.12 -10.39 -1.46
CA VAL A 279 -3.79 -8.98 -1.24
C VAL A 279 -4.95 -8.10 -1.68
N ARG A 280 -5.19 -7.07 -0.88
CA ARG A 280 -6.25 -6.09 -1.09
C ARG A 280 -5.68 -4.69 -1.30
N PHE A 281 -5.98 -4.12 -2.45
CA PHE A 281 -5.64 -2.75 -2.81
C PHE A 281 -6.89 -1.87 -2.75
N SER A 282 -6.75 -0.64 -2.24
CA SER A 282 -7.73 0.44 -2.40
C SER A 282 -7.15 1.41 -3.40
N THR A 283 -7.81 1.54 -4.55
CA THR A 283 -7.42 2.48 -5.59
C THR A 283 -8.22 3.77 -5.49
N VAL A 284 -7.76 4.79 -6.20
CA VAL A 284 -8.46 6.05 -6.43
C VAL A 284 -8.38 6.44 -7.89
N ILE A 285 -9.51 6.85 -8.44
CA ILE A 285 -9.65 7.52 -9.72
C ILE A 285 -9.72 9.03 -9.40
N PRO A 286 -8.79 9.84 -9.91
CA PRO A 286 -8.89 11.30 -9.81
C PRO A 286 -10.20 11.78 -10.44
N ASP A 287 -10.84 12.75 -9.79
CA ASP A 287 -11.99 13.47 -10.33
C ASP A 287 -11.53 14.88 -10.70
N ASP A 288 -11.79 15.30 -11.93
CA ASP A 288 -11.51 16.65 -12.42
C ASP A 288 -12.62 17.65 -12.04
N ASP A 289 -13.78 17.17 -11.58
CA ASP A 289 -14.88 18.01 -11.10
C ASP A 289 -14.66 18.41 -9.62
N PRO A 290 -14.39 19.70 -9.34
CA PRO A 290 -14.28 20.20 -7.96
C PRO A 290 -15.59 20.13 -7.16
N CYS A 291 -16.72 19.89 -7.83
CA CYS A 291 -18.04 19.69 -7.23
C CYS A 291 -18.48 18.22 -7.21
N GLY A 292 -17.62 17.30 -7.66
CA GLY A 292 -17.87 15.86 -7.68
C GLY A 292 -18.16 15.26 -6.31
N THR A 293 -18.75 14.07 -6.30
CA THR A 293 -19.22 13.40 -5.07
C THR A 293 -18.10 12.93 -4.14
N GLY A 294 -16.85 12.94 -4.62
CA GLY A 294 -15.65 12.50 -3.91
C GLY A 294 -14.76 11.65 -4.82
N ARG A 295 -13.59 11.26 -4.32
CA ARG A 295 -12.70 10.28 -4.95
C ARG A 295 -13.44 8.95 -5.11
N SER A 296 -13.58 8.42 -6.32
CA SER A 296 -14.04 7.04 -6.56
C SER A 296 -12.84 6.11 -6.75
N GLY A 297 -13.08 4.81 -6.83
CA GLY A 297 -12.03 3.81 -6.96
C GLY A 297 -12.52 2.43 -6.60
N PHE A 298 -11.63 1.45 -6.68
CA PHE A 298 -11.94 0.05 -6.48
C PHE A 298 -11.23 -0.51 -5.26
N ILE A 299 -11.93 -1.40 -4.55
CA ILE A 299 -11.27 -2.38 -3.70
C ILE A 299 -11.02 -3.60 -4.58
N MET A 300 -9.75 -3.89 -4.84
CA MET A 300 -9.30 -5.06 -5.60
C MET A 300 -8.81 -6.13 -4.62
N ASP A 301 -9.25 -7.38 -4.75
CA ASP A 301 -8.83 -8.52 -3.92
C ASP A 301 -8.35 -9.65 -4.85
N LEU A 302 -7.04 -9.91 -4.81
CA LEU A 302 -6.36 -10.79 -5.77
C LEU A 302 -5.51 -11.82 -5.02
N LYS A 303 -5.28 -12.99 -5.62
CA LYS A 303 -4.31 -13.96 -5.07
C LYS A 303 -2.93 -13.33 -4.96
N LEU A 304 -2.30 -13.47 -3.80
CA LEU A 304 -1.00 -12.84 -3.52
C LEU A 304 0.11 -13.37 -4.46
N THR A 305 0.07 -14.65 -4.80
CA THR A 305 1.14 -15.32 -5.58
C THR A 305 1.02 -15.13 -7.08
N SER A 306 -0.18 -14.87 -7.61
CA SER A 306 -0.41 -14.84 -9.07
C SER A 306 -1.19 -13.63 -9.59
N GLY A 307 -1.84 -12.86 -8.73
CA GLY A 307 -2.72 -11.76 -9.13
C GLY A 307 -4.03 -12.22 -9.76
N ALA A 308 -4.28 -13.54 -9.79
CA ALA A 308 -5.51 -14.11 -10.33
C ALA A 308 -6.71 -13.88 -9.40
N PRO A 309 -7.95 -13.99 -9.91
CA PRO A 309 -9.15 -14.00 -9.09
C PRO A 309 -9.11 -15.10 -8.02
N SER A 310 -9.78 -14.84 -6.90
CA SER A 310 -10.09 -15.87 -5.91
C SER A 310 -11.03 -16.92 -6.53
N PRO A 311 -10.87 -18.24 -6.28
CA PRO A 311 -11.76 -19.27 -6.81
C PRO A 311 -13.15 -19.29 -6.14
N THR A 312 -13.29 -18.56 -5.02
CA THR A 312 -14.54 -18.40 -4.27
C THR A 312 -14.83 -16.92 -4.06
N PRO A 313 -16.10 -16.53 -3.91
CA PRO A 313 -16.46 -15.15 -3.60
C PRO A 313 -15.70 -14.61 -2.39
N VAL A 314 -15.30 -13.34 -2.50
CA VAL A 314 -14.62 -12.59 -1.43
C VAL A 314 -15.43 -11.40 -0.96
N PHE A 315 -16.42 -10.95 -1.74
CA PHE A 315 -17.33 -9.86 -1.41
C PHE A 315 -18.71 -10.45 -1.11
N ASP A 316 -19.35 -10.03 -0.02
CA ASP A 316 -20.74 -10.37 0.29
C ASP A 316 -21.66 -9.36 -0.45
N LEU A 317 -22.08 -9.73 -1.65
CA LEU A 317 -22.86 -8.87 -2.53
C LEU A 317 -24.34 -8.87 -2.17
N ASN A 318 -24.86 -9.96 -1.60
CA ASN A 318 -26.27 -10.08 -1.24
C ASN A 318 -26.57 -9.68 0.23
N SER A 319 -25.53 -9.32 0.99
CA SER A 319 -25.55 -8.90 2.40
C SER A 319 -26.14 -9.96 3.35
N ASP A 320 -25.78 -11.22 3.15
CA ASP A 320 -26.23 -12.35 3.98
C ASP A 320 -25.18 -12.81 5.01
N GLY A 321 -23.98 -12.23 4.98
CA GLY A 321 -22.87 -12.55 5.87
C GLY A 321 -22.13 -13.84 5.49
N THR A 322 -22.43 -14.44 4.34
CA THR A 322 -21.78 -15.63 3.81
C THR A 322 -21.22 -15.37 2.41
N PHE A 323 -20.26 -16.18 1.97
CA PHE A 323 -19.57 -16.00 0.68
C PHE A 323 -19.83 -17.19 -0.21
N ASN A 324 -20.91 -17.13 -1.00
CA ASN A 324 -21.46 -18.29 -1.71
C ASN A 324 -21.93 -17.95 -3.14
N THR A 325 -22.65 -18.87 -3.78
CA THR A 325 -23.15 -18.69 -5.14
C THR A 325 -24.02 -17.44 -5.35
N GLY A 326 -24.61 -16.88 -4.29
CA GLY A 326 -25.36 -15.62 -4.31
C GLY A 326 -24.50 -14.37 -4.52
N ASP A 327 -23.17 -14.52 -4.40
CA ASP A 327 -22.18 -13.44 -4.55
C ASP A 327 -21.37 -13.56 -5.85
N LEU A 328 -21.83 -14.42 -6.76
CA LEU A 328 -21.23 -14.58 -8.09
C LEU A 328 -21.86 -13.60 -9.06
N ASN A 329 -21.03 -12.96 -9.89
CA ASN A 329 -21.45 -12.24 -11.07
C ASN A 329 -21.24 -13.12 -12.31
N SER A 330 -22.31 -13.41 -13.06
CA SER A 330 -22.26 -14.28 -14.24
C SER A 330 -21.55 -15.63 -14.03
N GLY A 331 -21.61 -16.16 -12.80
CA GLY A 331 -20.97 -17.42 -12.40
C GLY A 331 -19.52 -17.30 -11.90
N ASN A 332 -18.94 -16.10 -11.92
CA ASN A 332 -17.58 -15.83 -11.44
C ASN A 332 -17.59 -14.96 -10.17
N PRO A 333 -16.67 -15.17 -9.22
CA PRO A 333 -16.49 -14.25 -8.11
C PRO A 333 -15.78 -12.98 -8.59
N PRO A 334 -16.33 -11.77 -8.32
CA PRO A 334 -15.65 -10.53 -8.70
C PRO A 334 -14.30 -10.37 -8.01
N SER A 335 -13.32 -9.84 -8.76
CA SER A 335 -11.99 -9.48 -8.27
C SER A 335 -11.91 -8.07 -7.70
N GLY A 336 -12.90 -7.22 -8.00
CA GLY A 336 -12.98 -5.89 -7.41
C GLY A 336 -14.38 -5.29 -7.43
N ILE A 337 -14.59 -4.32 -6.55
CA ILE A 337 -15.84 -3.55 -6.45
C ILE A 337 -15.54 -2.07 -6.29
N GLU A 338 -16.37 -1.19 -6.85
CA GLU A 338 -16.21 0.27 -6.76
C GLU A 338 -16.63 0.80 -5.37
N LYS A 339 -15.80 0.50 -4.38
CA LYS A 339 -15.89 0.98 -2.98
C LYS A 339 -14.52 1.46 -2.47
N GLY A 340 -13.58 1.72 -3.36
CA GLY A 340 -12.28 2.31 -3.06
C GLY A 340 -12.36 3.83 -3.03
N TYR A 341 -11.60 4.43 -2.12
CA TYR A 341 -11.51 5.89 -1.95
C TYR A 341 -10.05 6.36 -1.87
N GLY A 342 -9.09 5.47 -2.15
CA GLY A 342 -7.65 5.71 -2.09
C GLY A 342 -7.04 5.75 -0.68
N GLY A 343 -7.82 5.66 0.39
CA GLY A 343 -7.29 5.50 1.75
C GLY A 343 -6.97 4.04 2.08
N GLU A 344 -6.10 3.83 3.08
CA GLU A 344 -5.75 2.50 3.56
C GLU A 344 -6.96 1.83 4.20
N ASN A 345 -7.23 0.58 3.81
CA ASN A 345 -8.35 -0.19 4.33
C ASN A 345 -8.12 -0.54 5.81
N SER A 346 -9.14 -0.34 6.64
CA SER A 346 -9.18 -0.90 7.98
C SER A 346 -10.09 -2.12 8.00
N THR A 347 -9.68 -3.19 8.67
CA THR A 347 -10.49 -4.41 8.79
C THR A 347 -10.86 -4.67 10.25
N ILE A 348 -12.11 -5.08 10.46
CA ILE A 348 -12.62 -5.57 11.74
C ILE A 348 -13.11 -6.99 11.51
N THR A 349 -12.50 -7.96 12.19
CA THR A 349 -12.93 -9.35 12.10
C THR A 349 -14.16 -9.59 12.98
N SER A 350 -15.09 -10.40 12.49
CA SER A 350 -16.19 -10.93 13.30
C SER A 350 -15.66 -11.79 14.45
N GLN A 351 -16.46 -11.93 15.51
CA GLN A 351 -16.08 -12.66 16.72
C GLN A 351 -15.71 -14.12 16.45
N ASP A 352 -16.31 -14.71 15.41
CA ASP A 352 -16.09 -16.10 15.00
C ASP A 352 -14.99 -16.25 13.93
N GLY A 353 -14.44 -15.13 13.43
CA GLY A 353 -13.38 -15.11 12.41
C GLY A 353 -13.84 -15.38 10.98
N ASP A 354 -15.13 -15.67 10.76
CA ASP A 354 -15.67 -16.13 9.47
C ASP A 354 -15.88 -15.00 8.43
N SER A 355 -15.89 -13.75 8.87
CA SER A 355 -16.06 -12.56 8.05
C SER A 355 -15.23 -11.39 8.56
N GLU A 356 -14.85 -10.51 7.64
CA GLU A 356 -14.25 -9.21 7.91
C GLU A 356 -15.18 -8.10 7.45
N VAL A 357 -15.26 -7.05 8.25
CA VAL A 357 -15.77 -5.76 7.80
C VAL A 357 -14.57 -4.94 7.31
N VAL A 358 -14.54 -4.63 6.02
CA VAL A 358 -13.68 -3.60 5.47
C VAL A 358 -14.37 -2.26 5.66
N ILE A 359 -13.65 -1.38 6.34
CA ILE A 359 -13.90 0.05 6.36
C ILE A 359 -12.91 0.62 5.34
N PRO A 360 -13.39 1.01 4.14
CA PRO A 360 -12.54 1.66 3.17
C PRO A 360 -11.92 2.90 3.80
N GLY A 361 -10.62 3.10 3.59
CA GLY A 361 -9.95 4.29 4.10
C GLY A 361 -10.62 5.52 3.49
N LEU A 362 -11.24 6.34 4.33
CA LEU A 362 -11.85 7.59 3.91
C LEU A 362 -10.77 8.59 3.48
N ASP A 363 -11.19 9.60 2.71
CA ASP A 363 -10.39 10.76 2.38
C ASP A 363 -9.68 11.33 3.63
N PRO A 364 -8.33 11.28 3.70
CA PRO A 364 -7.58 11.76 4.86
C PRO A 364 -7.74 13.27 5.08
N SER A 365 -8.25 14.04 4.10
CA SER A 365 -8.58 15.46 4.26
C SER A 365 -9.96 15.70 4.93
N LYS A 366 -10.78 14.66 5.12
CA LYS A 366 -12.11 14.74 5.74
C LYS A 366 -12.18 14.18 7.16
N LEU A 367 -11.05 13.86 7.77
CA LEU A 367 -10.98 13.57 9.21
C LEU A 367 -10.99 14.89 10.01
N ASP A 368 -12.16 15.52 10.14
CA ASP A 368 -12.36 16.63 11.07
C ASP A 368 -12.80 16.10 12.45
N PRO A 369 -12.03 16.31 13.53
CA PRO A 369 -12.43 15.97 14.91
C PRO A 369 -13.72 16.69 15.38
N GLY A 370 -14.17 17.72 14.65
CA GLY A 370 -15.32 18.57 14.98
C GLY A 370 -16.72 18.02 14.64
N LEU A 371 -16.83 16.85 14.00
CA LEU A 371 -18.11 16.32 13.50
C LEU A 371 -19.18 15.95 14.56
N ILE A 372 -18.91 16.14 15.86
CA ILE A 372 -19.95 16.06 16.91
C ILE A 372 -20.77 17.37 17.04
N ARG A 373 -20.34 18.51 16.47
CA ARG A 373 -21.08 19.78 16.60
C ARG A 373 -20.94 20.72 15.40
N ALA A 374 -21.71 20.53 14.33
CA ALA A 374 -22.22 21.66 13.55
C ALA A 374 -23.36 21.25 12.59
N LYS A 375 -24.49 21.95 12.69
CA LYS A 375 -25.44 22.11 11.58
C LYS A 375 -24.95 23.28 10.72
N THR A 376 -24.84 23.10 9.41
CA THR A 376 -25.74 23.63 8.35
C THR A 376 -24.98 23.88 7.03
N HIS A 377 -25.60 23.42 5.93
CA HIS A 377 -25.33 23.63 4.50
C HIS A 377 -24.19 22.81 3.86
N CYS A 378 -24.63 21.81 3.07
CA CYS A 378 -23.87 20.83 2.30
C CYS A 378 -23.04 19.83 3.12
N VAL A 379 -23.74 18.92 3.80
CA VAL A 379 -23.15 17.68 4.33
C VAL A 379 -23.73 16.53 3.52
N PRO A 380 -22.97 15.85 2.64
CA PRO A 380 -23.37 14.51 2.22
C PRO A 380 -23.34 13.65 3.49
N ALA A 381 -24.42 12.92 3.75
CA ALA A 381 -24.46 11.94 4.81
C ALA A 381 -23.35 10.89 4.53
N LEU A 382 -22.20 11.02 5.20
CA LEU A 382 -21.15 10.00 5.22
C LEU A 382 -21.65 8.85 6.08
N LEU A 383 -22.54 8.03 5.52
CA LEU A 383 -22.60 6.62 5.89
C LEU A 383 -21.32 6.02 5.33
N THR A 384 -20.34 5.75 6.19
CA THR A 384 -19.17 4.97 5.81
C THR A 384 -19.67 3.66 5.21
N PRO A 385 -19.40 3.36 3.93
CA PRO A 385 -19.82 2.11 3.35
C PRO A 385 -19.04 0.99 4.06
N ILE A 386 -19.76 0.24 4.88
CA ILE A 386 -19.28 -0.98 5.55
C ILE A 386 -19.40 -2.09 4.51
N LEU A 387 -18.27 -2.69 4.14
CA LEU A 387 -18.24 -3.82 3.22
C LEU A 387 -17.90 -5.09 4.01
N VAL A 388 -18.68 -6.15 3.83
CA VAL A 388 -18.37 -7.46 4.41
C VAL A 388 -17.61 -8.29 3.38
N VAL A 389 -16.44 -8.81 3.77
CA VAL A 389 -15.54 -9.58 2.91
C VAL A 389 -15.04 -10.85 3.59
N LYS A 390 -14.61 -11.81 2.79
CA LYS A 390 -14.08 -13.09 3.27
C LYS A 390 -12.70 -12.89 3.90
N PRO A 391 -12.40 -13.55 5.04
CA PRO A 391 -11.05 -13.57 5.59
C PRO A 391 -10.04 -14.32 4.71
N GLY A 392 -8.75 -14.15 4.99
CA GLY A 392 -7.66 -14.95 4.41
C GLY A 392 -7.78 -16.43 4.81
N ASN A 393 -7.06 -17.32 4.12
CA ASN A 393 -7.03 -18.73 4.51
C ASN A 393 -6.42 -18.89 5.92
N SER A 394 -7.24 -19.16 6.93
CA SER A 394 -6.77 -19.64 8.23
C SER A 394 -6.49 -21.14 8.13
N SER A 395 -5.24 -21.51 7.89
CA SER A 395 -4.78 -22.84 8.28
C SER A 395 -4.72 -22.89 9.81
N ASP A 396 -5.85 -23.17 10.46
CA ASP A 396 -5.93 -23.97 11.71
C ASP A 396 -7.38 -24.17 12.17
N LYS A 397 -7.94 -25.34 11.83
CA LYS A 397 -8.65 -26.14 12.84
C LYS A 397 -7.67 -27.22 13.28
N GLY A 398 -7.07 -27.01 14.46
CA GLY A 398 -6.15 -27.95 15.10
C GLY A 398 -5.87 -27.55 16.53
#